data_AF-A0A2V9ZQC0-F1
#
_entry.id   AF-A0A2V9ZQC0-F1
#
_cell.length_a   1.000
_cell.length_b   1.000
_cell.length_c   1.000
_cell.angle_alpha   90.00
_cell.angle_beta   90.00
_cell.angle_gamma   90.00
#
_symmetry.space_group_name_H-M   'P 1'
#
loop_
_entity.id
_entity.type
_entity.pdbx_description
1 polymer ?
#
loop_
_entity_poly.entity_id
_entity_poly.type
_entity_poly.pdbx_seq_one_letter_code
_entity_poly.pdbx_strand_id
1 'polypeptide(L)'
;MTLGVATASAQLAANQTHGFGNNQLVTFTYLQNFDCVDQPTLDLDFNGILAQSDPAEMQTPICQAVTEPTQDPTGGNIKHTAHLYVFIPMFSVDNDQNPNDAMACPSGGRPGELCGPALGAALIKFFGFVPEAWKTHPAVSTQCPDPNHPVPGTCTMHASSVDLSVTLAALGKTGPPTMPIFVPTPNHSHVVDNSRVNATPIWWEVRPVLILHQSDWPSADGSSGITSAKAMDDAEAAGRAIEVGSNFFLFFSSRLDSTGMQ
;
A
#
# COMPACT_ATOMS: atom_id res chain seq x y z
N MET A 1 -9.18 -46.25 -1.09
CA MET A 1 -9.62 -45.06 -1.84
C MET A 1 -9.68 -43.91 -0.85
N THR A 2 -8.65 -43.08 -0.83
CA THR A 2 -8.58 -41.87 0.01
C THR A 2 -9.20 -40.74 -0.78
N LEU A 3 -10.38 -40.29 -0.36
CA LEU A 3 -11.03 -39.09 -0.90
C LEU A 3 -10.28 -37.88 -0.36
N GLY A 4 -9.52 -37.20 -1.22
CA GLY A 4 -8.94 -35.90 -0.90
C GLY A 4 -10.06 -34.87 -0.77
N VAL A 5 -10.17 -34.26 0.40
CA VAL A 5 -11.03 -33.10 0.61
C VAL A 5 -10.30 -31.91 0.00
N ALA A 6 -10.68 -31.52 -1.21
CA ALA A 6 -10.31 -30.22 -1.75
C ALA A 6 -11.09 -29.16 -0.97
N THR A 7 -10.43 -28.46 -0.07
CA THR A 7 -10.97 -27.24 0.54
C THR A 7 -11.01 -26.17 -0.55
N ALA A 8 -12.19 -25.97 -1.13
CA ALA A 8 -12.43 -24.84 -2.03
C ALA A 8 -12.35 -23.55 -1.20
N SER A 9 -11.27 -22.79 -1.35
CA SER A 9 -11.25 -21.41 -0.89
C SER A 9 -12.33 -20.65 -1.64
N ALA A 10 -13.23 -19.96 -0.94
CA ALA A 10 -14.28 -19.18 -1.57
C ALA A 10 -13.63 -18.05 -2.38
N GLN A 11 -13.99 -17.95 -3.66
CA GLN A 11 -13.44 -16.92 -4.53
C GLN A 11 -13.92 -15.54 -4.06
N LEU A 12 -12.98 -14.59 -3.91
CA LEU A 12 -13.26 -13.22 -3.52
C LEU A 12 -14.24 -12.53 -4.49
N ALA A 13 -15.15 -11.72 -3.94
CA ALA A 13 -16.01 -10.85 -4.73
C ALA A 13 -15.23 -9.67 -5.32
N ALA A 14 -15.84 -8.97 -6.28
CA ALA A 14 -15.14 -7.96 -7.07
C ALA A 14 -14.71 -6.69 -6.33
N ASN A 15 -15.19 -6.50 -5.10
CA ASN A 15 -14.85 -5.42 -4.20
C ASN A 15 -14.18 -5.96 -2.92
N GLN A 16 -13.50 -7.10 -3.03
CA GLN A 16 -12.82 -7.73 -1.92
C GLN A 16 -11.35 -7.99 -2.22
N THR A 17 -10.55 -7.92 -1.16
CA THR A 17 -9.15 -8.37 -1.16
C THR A 17 -8.87 -9.08 0.16
N HIS A 18 -7.80 -9.87 0.21
CA HIS A 18 -7.30 -10.39 1.48
C HIS A 18 -6.36 -9.39 2.15
N GLY A 19 -6.28 -9.53 3.46
CA GLY A 19 -5.32 -8.92 4.35
C GLY A 19 -4.93 -9.90 5.45
N PHE A 20 -4.13 -9.44 6.40
CA PHE A 20 -3.78 -10.18 7.59
C PHE A 20 -4.20 -9.45 8.85
N GLY A 21 -4.39 -10.20 9.92
CA GLY A 21 -4.58 -9.67 11.26
C GLY A 21 -4.70 -10.82 12.26
N ASN A 22 -4.18 -10.66 13.48
CA ASN A 22 -4.09 -11.75 14.45
C ASN A 22 -3.42 -13.03 13.92
N ASN A 23 -2.47 -12.93 12.98
CA ASN A 23 -1.83 -14.07 12.33
C ASN A 23 -2.80 -14.96 11.54
N GLN A 24 -3.88 -14.37 11.04
CA GLN A 24 -4.88 -15.04 10.23
C GLN A 24 -5.18 -14.21 8.98
N LEU A 25 -5.71 -14.87 7.95
CA LEU A 25 -6.28 -14.19 6.80
C LEU A 25 -7.56 -13.44 7.19
N VAL A 26 -7.69 -12.24 6.65
CA VAL A 26 -8.82 -11.36 6.84
C VAL A 26 -9.33 -10.96 5.46
N THR A 27 -10.63 -11.08 5.21
CA THR A 27 -11.24 -10.52 4.01
C THR A 27 -11.63 -9.07 4.26
N PHE A 28 -11.19 -8.18 3.37
CA PHE A 28 -11.66 -6.79 3.30
C PHE A 28 -12.76 -6.68 2.27
N THR A 29 -13.77 -5.85 2.54
CA THR A 29 -14.87 -5.57 1.60
C THR A 29 -15.06 -4.06 1.47
N TYR A 30 -14.73 -3.53 0.30
CA TYR A 30 -14.77 -2.10 -0.01
C TYR A 30 -16.19 -1.68 -0.37
N LEU A 31 -16.64 -0.55 0.18
CA LEU A 31 -17.98 -0.02 -0.07
C LEU A 31 -17.98 1.36 -0.71
N GLN A 32 -16.85 2.07 -0.68
CA GLN A 32 -16.66 3.37 -1.30
C GLN A 32 -15.26 3.42 -1.92
N ASN A 33 -15.03 4.48 -2.70
CA ASN A 33 -13.69 4.76 -3.19
C ASN A 33 -12.82 5.33 -2.06
N PHE A 34 -11.52 5.43 -2.33
CA PHE A 34 -10.60 6.09 -1.43
C PHE A 34 -10.82 7.59 -1.31
N ASP A 35 -10.17 8.18 -0.30
CA ASP A 35 -10.00 9.62 -0.17
C ASP A 35 -8.54 9.95 0.12
N CYS A 36 -8.09 11.10 -0.38
CA CYS A 36 -6.78 11.65 -0.06
C CYS A 36 -6.99 13.05 0.52
N VAL A 37 -6.92 13.14 1.85
CA VAL A 37 -7.33 14.32 2.60
C VAL A 37 -6.32 15.44 2.39
N ASP A 38 -6.82 16.55 1.88
CA ASP A 38 -6.07 17.78 1.72
C ASP A 38 -6.59 18.85 2.70
N GLN A 39 -5.71 19.35 3.56
CA GLN A 39 -6.07 20.34 4.58
C GLN A 39 -5.75 21.75 4.09
N PRO A 40 -6.50 22.79 4.53
CA PRO A 40 -6.38 24.16 4.00
C PRO A 40 -4.96 24.76 3.92
N THR A 41 -4.05 24.29 4.77
CA THR A 41 -2.66 24.78 4.88
C THR A 41 -1.62 23.83 4.29
N LEU A 42 -2.02 22.77 3.58
CA LEU A 42 -1.10 21.92 2.83
C LEU A 42 -0.79 22.55 1.48
N ASP A 43 0.30 22.07 0.88
CA ASP A 43 0.79 22.39 -0.46
C ASP A 43 1.44 21.09 -0.98
N LEU A 44 0.59 20.18 -1.46
CA LEU A 44 0.94 18.82 -1.89
C LEU A 44 1.56 18.81 -3.29
N ASP A 45 1.39 19.87 -4.09
CA ASP A 45 2.00 20.00 -5.41
C ASP A 45 3.30 20.85 -5.42
N PHE A 46 3.65 21.44 -4.26
CA PHE A 46 4.87 22.19 -3.98
C PHE A 46 5.02 23.49 -4.79
N ASN A 47 3.91 24.11 -5.19
CA ASN A 47 3.93 25.35 -5.97
C ASN A 47 4.02 26.62 -5.08
N GLY A 48 3.95 26.47 -3.76
CA GLY A 48 4.04 27.56 -2.78
C GLY A 48 2.71 28.26 -2.49
N ILE A 49 1.60 27.78 -3.06
CA ILE A 49 0.24 28.24 -2.82
C ILE A 49 -0.45 27.18 -1.97
N LEU A 50 -1.00 27.60 -0.84
CA LEU A 50 -1.71 26.67 0.04
C LEU A 50 -3.04 26.23 -0.59
N ALA A 51 -3.42 24.98 -0.38
CA ALA A 51 -4.67 24.32 -0.76
C ALA A 51 -5.92 25.22 -0.72
N GLN A 52 -6.13 25.97 0.35
CA GLN A 52 -7.29 26.87 0.49
C GLN A 52 -7.36 28.01 -0.54
N SER A 53 -6.26 28.27 -1.24
CA SER A 53 -6.11 29.26 -2.31
C SER A 53 -5.68 28.64 -3.64
N ASP A 54 -5.58 27.31 -3.71
CA ASP A 54 -5.18 26.57 -4.89
C ASP A 54 -6.31 25.64 -5.39
N PRO A 55 -7.22 26.14 -6.25
CA PRO A 55 -8.26 25.31 -6.81
C PRO A 55 -7.74 24.23 -7.79
N ALA A 56 -6.49 24.30 -8.25
CA ALA A 56 -5.90 23.34 -9.17
C ALA A 56 -5.45 22.07 -8.44
N GLU A 57 -4.87 22.22 -7.25
CA GLU A 57 -4.50 21.12 -6.35
C GLU A 57 -5.69 20.18 -6.08
N MET A 58 -6.89 20.76 -5.92
CA MET A 58 -8.13 20.05 -5.63
C MET A 58 -8.73 19.28 -6.83
N GLN A 59 -8.24 19.49 -8.05
CA GLN A 59 -8.81 18.81 -9.24
C GLN A 59 -8.35 17.37 -9.39
N THR A 60 -7.19 17.02 -8.81
CA THR A 60 -6.63 15.67 -8.89
C THR A 60 -6.12 15.25 -7.52
N PRO A 61 -6.74 14.26 -6.85
CA PRO A 61 -6.34 13.87 -5.50
C PRO A 61 -4.85 13.55 -5.41
N ILE A 62 -4.10 14.07 -4.44
CA ILE A 62 -2.67 13.74 -4.26
C ILE A 62 -2.54 12.88 -3.02
N CYS A 63 -2.29 11.59 -3.23
CA CYS A 63 -2.08 10.61 -2.16
C CYS A 63 -0.58 10.50 -1.89
N GLN A 64 -0.16 10.96 -0.72
CA GLN A 64 1.24 11.17 -0.38
C GLN A 64 1.55 10.53 0.98
N ALA A 65 2.57 9.68 0.99
CA ALA A 65 3.14 9.16 2.23
C ALA A 65 3.94 10.27 2.95
N VAL A 66 4.12 10.13 4.27
CA VAL A 66 4.80 11.09 5.17
C VAL A 66 3.99 12.36 5.47
N THR A 67 2.93 12.63 4.73
CA THR A 67 2.03 13.76 4.98
C THR A 67 0.80 13.27 5.74
N GLU A 68 0.69 13.61 7.01
CA GLU A 68 -0.40 13.16 7.88
C GLU A 68 -1.35 14.33 8.20
N PRO A 69 -2.63 14.26 7.82
CA PRO A 69 -3.60 15.31 8.13
C PRO A 69 -3.97 15.26 9.61
N THR A 70 -4.45 16.37 10.16
CA THR A 70 -4.94 16.38 11.55
C THR A 70 -6.31 15.70 11.73
N GLN A 71 -7.02 15.45 10.62
CA GLN A 71 -8.38 14.93 10.60
C GLN A 71 -8.56 13.85 9.53
N ASP A 72 -9.44 12.90 9.78
CA ASP A 72 -9.87 11.88 8.80
C ASP A 72 -11.02 12.40 7.89
N PRO A 73 -11.44 11.64 6.86
CA PRO A 73 -12.52 12.06 5.95
C PRO A 73 -13.87 12.35 6.62
N THR A 74 -14.08 11.94 7.87
CA THR A 74 -15.30 12.25 8.63
C THR A 74 -15.19 13.56 9.43
N GLY A 75 -14.02 14.20 9.43
CA GLY A 75 -13.66 15.30 10.32
C GLY A 75 -13.26 14.84 11.72
N GLY A 76 -13.10 13.53 11.92
CA GLY A 76 -12.62 12.93 13.17
C GLY A 76 -11.14 13.23 13.40
N ASN A 77 -10.69 13.18 14.66
CA ASN A 77 -9.27 13.37 14.98
C ASN A 77 -8.45 12.16 14.50
N ILE A 78 -7.41 12.40 13.72
CA ILE A 78 -6.56 11.35 13.13
C ILE A 78 -6.01 10.37 14.18
N LYS A 79 -5.74 10.84 15.41
CA LYS A 79 -5.24 10.01 16.53
C LYS A 79 -6.22 8.92 16.98
N HIS A 80 -7.45 8.94 16.50
CA HIS A 80 -8.49 7.96 16.82
C HIS A 80 -8.94 7.16 15.59
N THR A 81 -8.37 7.44 14.43
CA THR A 81 -8.65 6.74 13.19
C THR A 81 -7.99 5.36 13.21
N ALA A 82 -8.66 4.36 12.63
CA ALA A 82 -8.11 3.01 12.55
C ALA A 82 -7.01 2.95 11.48
N HIS A 83 -5.95 2.20 11.74
CA HIS A 83 -4.85 2.04 10.80
C HIS A 83 -5.00 0.77 9.96
N LEU A 84 -4.76 0.92 8.67
CA LEU A 84 -4.42 -0.16 7.75
C LEU A 84 -2.92 -0.04 7.43
N TYR A 85 -2.13 -1.00 7.89
CA TYR A 85 -0.72 -1.06 7.57
C TYR A 85 -0.54 -1.67 6.18
N VAL A 86 0.02 -0.90 5.26
CA VAL A 86 0.25 -1.29 3.86
C VAL A 86 1.73 -1.59 3.69
N PHE A 87 2.07 -2.86 3.56
CA PHE A 87 3.44 -3.32 3.44
C PHE A 87 3.95 -3.19 2.02
N ILE A 88 5.07 -2.51 1.86
CA ILE A 88 5.73 -2.25 0.58
C ILE A 88 7.07 -3.01 0.57
N PRO A 89 7.27 -4.01 -0.31
CA PRO A 89 8.48 -4.82 -0.28
C PRO A 89 9.64 -4.08 -0.98
N MET A 90 10.50 -3.44 -0.18
CA MET A 90 11.61 -2.62 -0.64
C MET A 90 12.90 -3.40 -0.94
N PHE A 91 12.83 -4.73 -0.93
CA PHE A 91 13.92 -5.64 -1.28
C PHE A 91 13.77 -6.18 -2.71
N SER A 92 14.76 -6.90 -3.22
CA SER A 92 14.69 -7.69 -4.47
C SER A 92 15.18 -9.10 -4.19
N VAL A 93 14.40 -10.11 -4.54
CA VAL A 93 14.75 -11.52 -4.26
C VAL A 93 15.98 -11.99 -5.05
N ASP A 94 16.14 -11.45 -6.24
CA ASP A 94 17.10 -11.84 -7.29
C ASP A 94 18.12 -10.75 -7.64
N ASN A 95 18.13 -9.63 -6.89
CA ASN A 95 18.92 -8.43 -7.21
C ASN A 95 18.72 -7.97 -8.68
N ASP A 96 17.46 -7.83 -9.09
CA ASP A 96 17.07 -7.43 -10.44
C ASP A 96 17.62 -6.03 -10.79
N GLN A 97 18.38 -5.96 -11.89
CA GLN A 97 18.94 -4.73 -12.45
C GLN A 97 18.48 -4.46 -13.88
N ASN A 98 17.43 -5.14 -14.34
CA ASN A 98 16.84 -4.89 -15.64
C ASN A 98 15.75 -3.82 -15.51
N PRO A 99 15.93 -2.61 -16.06
CA PRO A 99 14.96 -1.54 -15.92
C PRO A 99 13.59 -1.87 -16.55
N ASN A 100 13.54 -2.81 -17.50
CA ASN A 100 12.29 -3.18 -18.19
C ASN A 100 11.35 -4.03 -17.33
N ASP A 101 11.82 -4.55 -16.19
CA ASP A 101 10.99 -5.37 -15.31
C ASP A 101 10.14 -4.53 -14.36
N ALA A 102 10.34 -3.20 -14.35
CA ALA A 102 9.50 -2.27 -13.61
C ALA A 102 8.09 -2.11 -14.21
N MET A 103 7.10 -1.85 -13.36
CA MET A 103 5.68 -1.71 -13.72
C MET A 103 5.45 -0.73 -14.86
N ALA A 104 4.65 -1.14 -15.84
CA ALA A 104 4.18 -0.26 -16.90
C ALA A 104 3.30 0.88 -16.36
N CYS A 105 3.11 1.91 -17.17
CA CYS A 105 2.23 3.02 -16.84
C CYS A 105 0.77 2.55 -16.72
N PRO A 106 0.02 2.96 -15.68
CA PRO A 106 -1.37 2.59 -15.55
C PRO A 106 -2.18 3.17 -16.71
N SER A 107 -3.22 2.44 -17.14
CA SER A 107 -4.15 2.93 -18.16
C SER A 107 -4.91 4.13 -17.62
N GLY A 108 -4.78 5.29 -18.28
CA GLY A 108 -5.32 6.55 -17.76
C GLY A 108 -4.48 7.17 -16.63
N GLY A 109 -3.21 6.76 -16.52
CA GLY A 109 -2.24 7.32 -15.59
C GLY A 109 -2.05 8.83 -15.75
N ARG A 110 -1.40 9.43 -14.75
CA ARG A 110 -1.25 10.88 -14.69
C ARG A 110 -0.26 11.37 -15.76
N PRO A 111 -0.47 12.57 -16.33
CA PRO A 111 0.55 13.19 -17.17
C PRO A 111 1.89 13.29 -16.42
N GLY A 112 2.96 12.78 -17.03
CA GLY A 112 4.31 12.84 -16.44
C GLY A 112 4.60 11.80 -15.36
N GLU A 113 3.72 10.82 -15.15
CA GLU A 113 3.95 9.71 -14.22
C GLU A 113 5.22 8.92 -14.59
N LEU A 114 6.06 8.65 -13.58
CA LEU A 114 7.29 7.89 -13.72
C LEU A 114 6.97 6.39 -13.66
N CYS A 115 7.03 5.73 -14.81
CA CYS A 115 6.66 4.32 -14.99
C CYS A 115 7.52 3.62 -16.06
N GLY A 116 7.37 2.31 -16.17
CA GLY A 116 8.07 1.45 -17.13
C GLY A 116 9.59 1.50 -16.99
N PRO A 117 10.34 1.40 -18.11
CA PRO A 117 11.80 1.42 -18.08
C PRO A 117 12.42 2.65 -17.40
N ALA A 118 11.76 3.80 -17.45
CA ALA A 118 12.23 5.01 -16.78
C ALA A 118 12.15 4.88 -15.25
N LEU A 119 11.06 4.31 -14.74
CA LEU A 119 10.92 3.97 -13.32
C LEU A 119 11.99 2.95 -12.91
N GLY A 120 12.16 1.87 -13.67
CA GLY A 120 13.17 0.86 -13.37
C GLY A 120 14.58 1.43 -13.29
N ALA A 121 14.97 2.29 -14.23
CA ALA A 121 16.26 2.96 -14.20
C ALA A 121 16.44 3.86 -12.97
N ALA A 122 15.38 4.59 -12.57
CA ALA A 122 15.41 5.42 -11.36
C ALA A 122 15.54 4.57 -10.09
N LEU A 123 14.78 3.48 -9.97
CA LEU A 123 14.83 2.56 -8.84
C LEU A 123 16.21 1.93 -8.68
N ILE A 124 16.78 1.41 -9.79
CA ILE A 124 18.14 0.85 -9.78
C ILE A 124 19.16 1.89 -9.35
N LYS A 125 19.02 3.15 -9.80
CA LYS A 125 19.91 4.23 -9.38
C LYS A 125 19.80 4.51 -7.86
N PHE A 126 18.60 4.51 -7.30
CA PHE A 126 18.38 4.86 -5.90
C PHE A 126 18.67 3.71 -4.93
N PHE A 127 18.38 2.47 -5.33
CA PHE A 127 18.38 1.30 -4.45
C PHE A 127 19.37 0.20 -4.88
N GLY A 128 19.94 0.28 -6.08
CA GLY A 128 20.85 -0.72 -6.65
C GLY A 128 20.16 -1.87 -7.38
N PHE A 129 18.83 -1.94 -7.31
CA PHE A 129 17.97 -2.96 -7.92
C PHE A 129 16.56 -2.40 -8.15
N VAL A 130 15.70 -3.14 -8.85
CA VAL A 130 14.25 -2.91 -8.91
C VAL A 130 13.59 -3.60 -7.71
N PRO A 131 13.04 -2.87 -6.72
CA PRO A 131 12.37 -3.50 -5.59
C PRO A 131 11.12 -4.27 -6.04
N GLU A 132 10.79 -5.36 -5.33
CA GLU A 132 9.57 -6.14 -5.56
C GLU A 132 8.32 -5.25 -5.60
N ALA A 133 8.32 -4.15 -4.85
CA ALA A 133 7.26 -3.15 -4.82
C ALA A 133 6.89 -2.58 -6.19
N TRP A 134 7.80 -2.52 -7.16
CA TRP A 134 7.53 -1.95 -8.48
C TRP A 134 7.89 -2.88 -9.63
N LYS A 135 8.04 -4.19 -9.37
CA LYS A 135 8.17 -5.17 -10.45
C LYS A 135 6.81 -5.44 -11.09
N THR A 136 6.80 -5.57 -12.42
CA THR A 136 5.62 -6.05 -13.17
C THR A 136 5.23 -7.46 -12.75
N HIS A 137 6.22 -8.28 -12.39
CA HIS A 137 6.04 -9.64 -11.90
C HIS A 137 6.85 -9.83 -10.61
N PRO A 138 6.30 -9.46 -9.44
CA PRO A 138 7.00 -9.68 -8.18
C PRO A 138 7.26 -11.18 -7.95
N ALA A 139 8.41 -11.51 -7.38
CA ALA A 139 8.82 -12.86 -7.01
C ALA A 139 8.24 -13.30 -5.65
N VAL A 140 7.56 -12.38 -4.95
CA VAL A 140 6.86 -12.63 -3.69
C VAL A 140 5.36 -12.51 -3.87
N SER A 141 4.60 -13.20 -3.02
CA SER A 141 3.15 -13.06 -2.99
C SER A 141 2.75 -11.68 -2.50
N THR A 142 1.91 -11.00 -3.26
CA THR A 142 1.27 -9.74 -2.87
C THR A 142 -0.23 -9.95 -2.83
N GLN A 143 -0.95 -9.20 -1.99
CA GLN A 143 -2.42 -9.23 -2.00
C GLN A 143 -2.96 -8.31 -3.10
N CYS A 144 -2.18 -7.29 -3.46
CA CYS A 144 -2.61 -6.22 -4.36
C CYS A 144 -1.46 -5.83 -5.30
N PRO A 145 -1.52 -6.22 -6.59
CA PRO A 145 -2.40 -7.25 -7.15
C PRO A 145 -2.06 -8.63 -6.58
N ASP A 146 -3.02 -9.55 -6.51
CA ASP A 146 -2.73 -10.97 -6.26
C ASP A 146 -2.22 -11.60 -7.57
N PRO A 147 -0.92 -11.95 -7.67
CA PRO A 147 -0.35 -12.49 -8.91
C PRO A 147 -0.83 -13.93 -9.19
N ASN A 148 -1.28 -14.65 -8.16
CA ASN A 148 -1.75 -16.03 -8.28
C ASN A 148 -3.26 -16.11 -8.57
N HIS A 149 -4.00 -15.07 -8.19
CA HIS A 149 -5.44 -14.97 -8.41
C HIS A 149 -5.82 -13.56 -8.91
N PRO A 150 -5.64 -13.26 -10.21
CA PRO A 150 -6.05 -12.01 -10.82
C PRO A 150 -7.58 -11.97 -10.93
N VAL A 151 -8.28 -11.83 -9.80
CA VAL A 151 -9.69 -11.51 -9.76
C VAL A 151 -9.86 -10.00 -9.97
N PRO A 152 -10.87 -9.56 -10.73
CA PRO A 152 -11.28 -8.16 -10.71
C PRO A 152 -11.61 -7.84 -9.25
N GLY A 153 -10.80 -7.06 -8.55
CA GLY A 153 -11.04 -6.83 -7.11
C GLY A 153 -9.82 -6.54 -6.27
N THR A 154 -8.70 -7.23 -6.55
CA THR A 154 -7.51 -7.20 -5.68
C THR A 154 -6.91 -5.81 -5.52
N CYS A 155 -7.11 -4.89 -6.49
CA CYS A 155 -6.73 -3.47 -6.36
C CYS A 155 -7.91 -2.51 -6.62
N THR A 156 -9.15 -2.98 -6.50
CA THR A 156 -10.32 -2.13 -6.80
C THR A 156 -10.51 -1.08 -5.72
N MET A 157 -10.95 0.13 -6.10
CA MET A 157 -11.25 1.25 -5.18
C MET A 157 -10.03 1.94 -4.53
N HIS A 158 -8.85 1.90 -5.18
CA HIS A 158 -7.63 2.58 -4.72
C HIS A 158 -7.08 3.55 -5.77
N ALA A 159 -6.17 4.42 -5.36
CA ALA A 159 -5.40 5.24 -6.29
C ALA A 159 -4.53 4.34 -7.20
N SER A 160 -4.47 4.67 -8.50
CA SER A 160 -3.58 3.99 -9.46
C SER A 160 -2.13 4.44 -9.35
N SER A 161 -1.91 5.59 -8.70
CA SER A 161 -0.63 6.26 -8.61
C SER A 161 -0.50 6.94 -7.24
N VAL A 162 0.71 6.98 -6.71
CA VAL A 162 1.05 7.65 -5.44
C VAL A 162 2.21 8.61 -5.65
N ASP A 163 2.31 9.65 -4.82
CA ASP A 163 3.45 10.55 -4.82
C ASP A 163 4.55 10.06 -3.86
N LEU A 164 5.76 9.86 -4.39
CA LEU A 164 6.94 9.47 -3.62
C LEU A 164 7.91 10.61 -3.33
N SER A 165 7.62 11.84 -3.75
CA SER A 165 8.54 12.99 -3.63
C SER A 165 9.09 13.15 -2.20
N VAL A 166 8.21 13.21 -1.21
CA VAL A 166 8.56 13.34 0.21
C VAL A 166 9.28 12.09 0.73
N THR A 167 8.85 10.90 0.31
CA THR A 167 9.46 9.63 0.73
C THR A 167 10.91 9.52 0.24
N LEU A 168 11.16 9.83 -1.04
CA LEU A 168 12.51 9.79 -1.61
C LEU A 168 13.44 10.83 -0.98
N ALA A 169 12.91 12.01 -0.64
CA ALA A 169 13.66 13.01 0.10
C ALA A 169 14.00 12.54 1.52
N ALA A 170 13.04 11.97 2.25
CA ALA A 170 13.23 11.44 3.60
C ALA A 170 14.24 10.28 3.64
N LEU A 171 14.30 9.45 2.59
CA LEU A 171 15.27 8.38 2.42
C LEU A 171 16.65 8.86 1.89
N GLY A 172 16.83 10.17 1.71
CA GLY A 172 18.07 10.77 1.21
C GLY A 172 18.41 10.42 -0.24
N LYS A 173 17.41 10.04 -1.04
CA LYS A 173 17.56 9.67 -2.46
C LYS A 173 17.47 10.87 -3.38
N THR A 174 16.75 11.90 -2.95
CA THR A 174 16.59 13.18 -3.66
C THR A 174 16.86 14.35 -2.72
N GLY A 175 16.93 15.56 -3.28
CA GLY A 175 16.85 16.79 -2.48
C GLY A 175 15.43 17.04 -1.95
N PRO A 176 15.20 18.21 -1.30
CA PRO A 176 13.87 18.64 -0.90
C PRO A 176 12.87 18.55 -2.08
N PRO A 177 11.63 18.09 -1.85
CA PRO A 177 10.61 18.05 -2.89
C PRO A 177 10.36 19.44 -3.49
N THR A 178 10.30 19.51 -4.81
CA THR A 178 9.94 20.74 -5.56
C THR A 178 8.77 20.51 -6.51
N MET A 179 8.29 19.26 -6.60
CA MET A 179 7.13 18.81 -7.37
C MET A 179 6.84 17.35 -6.99
N PRO A 180 5.61 16.86 -7.22
CA PRO A 180 5.29 15.46 -7.04
C PRO A 180 6.11 14.56 -7.97
N ILE A 181 6.44 13.37 -7.48
CA ILE A 181 7.00 12.26 -8.25
C ILE A 181 5.96 11.14 -8.21
N PHE A 182 5.00 11.24 -9.14
CA PHE A 182 3.98 10.21 -9.28
C PHE A 182 4.58 8.94 -9.86
N VAL A 183 4.29 7.81 -9.24
CA VAL A 183 4.62 6.47 -9.71
C VAL A 183 3.37 5.58 -9.61
N PRO A 184 3.33 4.44 -10.32
CA PRO A 184 2.30 3.44 -10.10
C PRO A 184 2.24 3.01 -8.64
N THR A 185 1.03 2.80 -8.13
CA THR A 185 0.83 2.25 -6.78
C THR A 185 1.63 0.95 -6.63
N PRO A 186 2.48 0.82 -5.60
CA PRO A 186 3.36 -0.34 -5.47
C PRO A 186 2.58 -1.63 -5.24
N ASN A 187 3.18 -2.77 -5.58
CA ASN A 187 2.77 -4.07 -5.10
C ASN A 187 2.81 -4.06 -3.56
N HIS A 188 1.75 -4.55 -2.92
CA HIS A 188 1.65 -4.50 -1.46
C HIS A 188 0.85 -5.64 -0.85
N SER A 189 0.95 -5.74 0.47
CA SER A 189 0.15 -6.58 1.35
C SER A 189 -0.38 -5.74 2.51
N HIS A 190 -1.33 -6.28 3.26
CA HIS A 190 -2.10 -5.55 4.25
C HIS A 190 -2.07 -6.21 5.62
N VAL A 191 -1.93 -5.40 6.67
CA VAL A 191 -2.21 -5.79 8.04
C VAL A 191 -3.17 -4.80 8.66
N VAL A 192 -4.25 -5.29 9.29
CA VAL A 192 -5.10 -4.47 10.16
C VAL A 192 -4.75 -4.71 11.62
N ASP A 193 -5.10 -3.74 12.46
CA ASP A 193 -5.02 -3.90 13.91
C ASP A 193 -5.75 -5.19 14.35
N ASN A 194 -5.09 -5.94 15.23
CA ASN A 194 -5.58 -7.16 15.87
C ASN A 194 -6.99 -7.01 16.47
N SER A 195 -7.30 -5.85 17.06
CA SER A 195 -8.60 -5.54 17.64
C SER A 195 -9.69 -5.23 16.60
N ARG A 196 -9.31 -5.07 15.32
CA ARG A 196 -10.16 -4.64 14.22
C ARG A 196 -10.26 -5.66 13.08
N VAL A 197 -9.93 -6.94 13.32
CA VAL A 197 -10.11 -8.02 12.33
C VAL A 197 -11.58 -8.32 11.97
N ASN A 198 -12.52 -7.87 12.81
CA ASN A 198 -13.97 -7.97 12.57
C ASN A 198 -14.61 -6.59 12.72
N ALA A 199 -14.30 -5.66 11.82
CA ALA A 199 -14.85 -4.32 11.82
C ALA A 199 -16.05 -4.19 10.86
N THR A 200 -17.04 -3.39 11.27
CA THR A 200 -17.97 -2.79 10.32
C THR A 200 -17.24 -1.85 9.36
N PRO A 201 -17.84 -1.44 8.24
CA PRO A 201 -17.21 -0.47 7.35
C PRO A 201 -16.84 0.82 8.08
N ILE A 202 -15.57 1.20 8.00
CA ILE A 202 -14.99 2.42 8.58
C ILE A 202 -13.93 2.98 7.63
N TRP A 203 -13.51 4.22 7.88
CA TRP A 203 -12.32 4.79 7.25
C TRP A 203 -11.08 4.28 7.96
N TRP A 204 -10.14 3.79 7.15
CA TRP A 204 -8.83 3.33 7.58
C TRP A 204 -7.79 4.29 7.02
N GLU A 205 -6.95 4.84 7.89
CA GLU A 205 -5.73 5.53 7.46
C GLU A 205 -4.78 4.49 6.89
N VAL A 206 -4.33 4.72 5.65
CA VAL A 206 -3.24 3.95 5.07
C VAL A 206 -1.95 4.38 5.75
N ARG A 207 -1.28 3.42 6.39
CA ARG A 207 0.04 3.57 6.99
C ARG A 207 1.03 2.81 6.14
N PRO A 208 1.75 3.44 5.19
CA PRO A 208 2.77 2.76 4.41
C PRO A 208 3.88 2.26 5.33
N VAL A 209 4.23 0.99 5.18
CA VAL A 209 5.33 0.36 5.91
C VAL A 209 6.32 -0.23 4.92
N LEU A 210 7.52 0.35 4.87
CA LEU A 210 8.60 -0.17 4.04
C LEU A 210 9.19 -1.43 4.69
N ILE A 211 9.00 -2.59 4.06
CA ILE A 211 9.58 -3.85 4.53
C ILE A 211 10.94 -4.04 3.86
N LEU A 212 12.01 -4.08 4.66
CA LEU A 212 13.38 -4.05 4.15
C LEU A 212 14.00 -5.44 3.97
N HIS A 213 13.42 -6.47 4.59
CA HIS A 213 13.93 -7.83 4.56
C HIS A 213 12.87 -8.81 4.08
N GLN A 214 13.26 -9.70 3.17
CA GLN A 214 12.38 -10.75 2.63
C GLN A 214 11.82 -11.67 3.72
N SER A 215 12.57 -11.94 4.80
CA SER A 215 12.11 -12.79 5.91
C SER A 215 10.92 -12.22 6.68
N ASP A 216 10.66 -10.91 6.55
CA ASP A 216 9.53 -10.23 7.19
C ASP A 216 8.31 -10.15 6.27
N TRP A 217 8.50 -10.42 4.99
CA TRP A 217 7.41 -10.38 4.02
C TRP A 217 6.43 -11.55 4.27
N PRO A 218 5.11 -11.30 4.36
CA PRO A 218 4.15 -12.37 4.62
C PRO A 218 4.05 -13.34 3.45
N SER A 219 3.96 -14.64 3.76
CA SER A 219 3.55 -15.64 2.78
C SER A 219 2.06 -15.49 2.43
N ALA A 220 1.65 -15.97 1.25
CA ALA A 220 0.28 -15.86 0.76
C ALA A 220 -0.78 -16.41 1.75
N ASP A 221 -0.44 -17.46 2.48
CA ASP A 221 -1.29 -18.11 3.49
C ASP A 221 -1.13 -17.54 4.90
N GLY A 222 -0.22 -16.58 5.10
CA GLY A 222 0.09 -16.01 6.40
C GLY A 222 0.83 -16.95 7.36
N SER A 223 1.39 -18.07 6.88
CA SER A 223 2.15 -19.01 7.72
C SER A 223 3.52 -18.48 8.16
N SER A 224 4.03 -17.42 7.52
CA SER A 224 5.31 -16.78 7.83
C SER A 224 5.29 -15.27 7.57
N GLY A 225 6.33 -14.58 8.05
CA GLY A 225 6.48 -13.14 7.92
C GLY A 225 5.60 -12.35 8.89
N ILE A 226 5.37 -11.08 8.59
CA ILE A 226 4.56 -10.19 9.41
C ILE A 226 3.09 -10.32 9.01
N THR A 227 2.27 -10.83 9.93
CA THR A 227 0.82 -11.06 9.72
C THR A 227 -0.05 -10.51 10.84
N SER A 228 0.52 -9.66 11.70
CA SER A 228 -0.18 -8.99 12.79
C SER A 228 0.49 -7.66 13.12
N ALA A 229 -0.29 -6.71 13.68
CA ALA A 229 0.24 -5.41 14.08
C ALA A 229 1.39 -5.53 15.08
N LYS A 230 1.29 -6.48 16.02
CA LYS A 230 2.39 -6.76 16.96
C LYS A 230 3.69 -7.19 16.24
N ALA A 231 3.60 -8.08 15.26
CA ALA A 231 4.78 -8.53 14.52
C ALA A 231 5.39 -7.38 13.69
N MET A 232 4.55 -6.44 13.25
CA MET A 232 4.98 -5.21 12.58
C MET A 232 5.76 -4.34 13.57
N ASP A 233 5.19 -4.04 14.75
CA ASP A 233 5.86 -3.26 15.80
C ASP A 233 7.23 -3.86 16.17
N ASP A 234 7.31 -5.19 16.30
CA ASP A 234 8.55 -5.91 16.60
C ASP A 234 9.59 -5.76 15.46
N ALA A 235 9.16 -5.71 14.20
CA ALA A 235 10.04 -5.52 13.05
C ALA A 235 10.57 -4.08 12.96
N GLU A 236 9.73 -3.09 13.28
CA GLU A 236 10.14 -1.68 13.36
C GLU A 236 11.13 -1.43 14.48
N ALA A 237 10.85 -1.97 15.67
CA ALA A 237 11.77 -1.89 16.81
C ALA A 237 13.14 -2.51 16.50
N ALA A 238 13.18 -3.49 15.59
CA ALA A 238 14.41 -4.11 15.09
C ALA A 238 15.06 -3.35 13.91
N GLY A 239 14.48 -2.25 13.43
CA GLY A 239 14.97 -1.48 12.28
C GLY A 239 14.82 -2.19 10.93
N ARG A 240 13.90 -3.18 10.84
CA ARG A 240 13.67 -4.00 9.64
C ARG A 240 12.45 -3.56 8.84
N ALA A 241 11.65 -2.66 9.42
CA ALA A 241 10.50 -2.02 8.81
C ALA A 241 10.50 -0.51 9.15
N ILE A 242 9.83 0.28 8.32
CA ILE A 242 9.66 1.74 8.51
C ILE A 242 8.21 2.12 8.19
N GLU A 243 7.39 2.38 9.20
CA GLU A 243 6.07 2.99 9.06
C GLU A 243 6.16 4.52 8.98
N VAL A 244 5.30 5.08 8.14
CA VAL A 244 5.00 6.51 8.10
C VAL A 244 3.49 6.73 8.03
N GLY A 245 3.04 7.92 8.41
CA GLY A 245 1.67 8.35 8.14
C GLY A 245 1.43 8.67 6.68
N SER A 246 0.17 8.84 6.31
CA SER A 246 -0.20 9.34 5.00
C SER A 246 -1.52 10.10 5.05
N ASN A 247 -1.84 10.80 3.97
CA ASN A 247 -3.12 11.45 3.81
C ASN A 247 -4.13 10.56 3.07
N PHE A 248 -3.82 9.27 2.89
CA PHE A 248 -4.58 8.34 2.08
C PHE A 248 -5.46 7.47 2.97
N PHE A 249 -6.74 7.38 2.64
CA PHE A 249 -7.74 6.64 3.39
C PHE A 249 -8.54 5.69 2.50
N LEU A 250 -8.91 4.55 3.08
CA LEU A 250 -9.74 3.55 2.43
C LEU A 250 -10.98 3.23 3.26
N PHE A 251 -12.10 3.00 2.60
CA PHE A 251 -13.37 2.69 3.27
C PHE A 251 -13.81 1.25 3.02
N PHE A 252 -13.62 0.40 4.03
CA PHE A 252 -13.95 -1.02 3.95
C PHE A 252 -14.30 -1.62 5.32
N SER A 253 -14.99 -2.77 5.31
CA SER A 253 -15.13 -3.66 6.47
C SER A 253 -14.10 -4.78 6.43
N SER A 254 -13.72 -5.30 7.60
CA SER A 254 -12.84 -6.46 7.76
C SER A 254 -13.57 -7.62 8.42
N ARG A 255 -13.27 -8.85 8.00
CA ARG A 255 -13.77 -10.09 8.61
C ARG A 255 -12.68 -11.15 8.62
N LEU A 256 -12.51 -11.84 9.75
CA LEU A 256 -11.68 -13.04 9.78
C LEU A 256 -12.23 -14.07 8.79
N ASP A 257 -11.35 -14.67 8.00
CA ASP A 257 -11.76 -15.76 7.13
C ASP A 257 -12.06 -17.00 7.97
N SER A 258 -13.32 -17.44 7.88
CA SER A 258 -13.81 -18.64 8.59
C SER A 258 -13.18 -19.96 8.13
N THR A 259 -12.32 -19.94 7.11
CA THR A 259 -11.64 -21.12 6.56
C THR A 259 -10.40 -21.56 7.35
N GLY A 260 -9.97 -20.79 8.37
CA GLY A 260 -8.76 -21.06 9.15
C GLY A 260 -8.89 -21.93 10.41
N MET A 261 -10.06 -22.54 10.67
CA MET A 261 -10.21 -23.52 11.76
C MET A 261 -10.89 -24.80 11.26
N GLN A 262 -10.08 -25.70 10.69
CA GLN A 262 -10.31 -27.15 10.73
C GLN A 262 -9.00 -27.87 11.01
#